data_AF-A0A9W6T7B6-F1
#
_entry.id   AF-A0A9W6T7B6-F1
#
_cell.length_a   1.000
_cell.length_b   1.000
_cell.length_c   1.000
_cell.angle_alpha   90.00
_cell.angle_beta   90.00
_cell.angle_gamma   90.00
#
_symmetry.space_group_name_H-M   'P 1'
#
loop_
_entity.id
_entity.type
_entity.pdbx_description
1 polymer ?
#
loop_
_entity_poly.entity_id
_entity_poly.type
_entity_poly.pdbx_seq_one_letter_code
_entity_poly.pdbx_strand_id
1 'polypeptide(L)'
;MFWRKGKSELRDETRVDLETKLMLWSEFKNSKKNDKSIQNHKKSNSKSALSRKSSMNFGRKSSSHSSTPAKTSGENSSRSLNNFESQLKIIENEVSLAQITYTQADRQFTISTYILWRVLKEVVIQTPTATLVKETGLEEIMYNYLRNIDPYLVTQSSIHSTNWNLLADLLGKMSEKNFLSVSDRFIADLEKYPTGFTNKASNFNDSYLSLLIHGMRYLQMSNSSLEKFEECADFLKSLAKFFFKCENDVILIAYCDVINQLLLSFSGTLTAEVDHPTWVDAIKMIYNKKKCSTLIG
;
A
#
# COMPACT_ATOMS: atom_id res chain seq x y z
N MET A 1 -16.46 -31.03 10.31
CA MET A 1 -16.30 -29.84 11.16
C MET A 1 -15.37 -28.88 10.45
N PHE A 2 -15.92 -27.98 9.63
CA PHE A 2 -15.13 -26.92 8.99
C PHE A 2 -14.77 -25.90 10.05
N TRP A 3 -13.51 -25.86 10.44
CA TRP A 3 -12.97 -24.81 11.29
C TRP A 3 -13.33 -23.46 10.67
N ARG A 4 -13.83 -22.55 11.51
CA ARG A 4 -14.07 -21.16 11.13
C ARG A 4 -12.72 -20.59 10.67
N LYS A 5 -12.53 -20.45 9.36
CA LYS A 5 -11.44 -19.70 8.77
C LYS A 5 -11.35 -18.35 9.48
N GLY A 6 -10.13 -17.91 9.80
CA GLY A 6 -9.92 -16.63 10.46
C GLY A 6 -10.46 -15.49 9.58
N LYS A 7 -10.90 -14.38 10.17
CA LYS A 7 -11.36 -13.21 9.39
C LYS A 7 -10.29 -12.68 8.42
N SER A 8 -9.01 -12.81 8.78
CA SER A 8 -7.88 -12.49 7.88
C SER A 8 -7.84 -13.43 6.68
N GLU A 9 -7.94 -14.73 6.93
CA GLU A 9 -7.88 -15.77 5.90
C GLU A 9 -9.04 -15.63 4.90
N LEU A 10 -10.24 -15.34 5.39
CA LEU A 10 -11.40 -15.07 4.53
C LEU A 10 -11.20 -13.82 3.66
N ARG A 11 -10.62 -12.74 4.21
CA ARG A 11 -10.29 -11.54 3.44
C ARG A 11 -9.26 -11.86 2.36
N ASP A 12 -8.22 -12.64 2.68
CA ASP A 12 -7.15 -12.95 1.74
C ASP A 12 -7.64 -13.89 0.62
N GLU A 13 -8.48 -14.87 0.94
CA GLU A 13 -9.14 -15.74 -0.04
C GLU A 13 -10.05 -14.96 -0.99
N THR A 14 -10.90 -14.07 -0.44
CA THR A 14 -11.79 -13.23 -1.25
C THR A 14 -11.04 -12.19 -2.08
N ARG A 15 -9.87 -11.74 -1.63
CA ARG A 15 -8.95 -10.89 -2.42
C ARG A 15 -8.43 -11.66 -3.63
N VAL A 16 -7.92 -12.88 -3.43
CA VAL A 16 -7.39 -13.71 -4.52
C VAL A 16 -8.48 -14.07 -5.52
N ASP A 17 -9.70 -14.38 -5.05
CA ASP A 17 -10.87 -14.62 -5.93
C ASP A 17 -11.20 -13.38 -6.78
N LEU A 18 -11.21 -12.19 -6.17
CA LEU A 18 -11.42 -10.92 -6.87
C LEU A 18 -10.33 -10.65 -7.92
N GLU A 19 -9.06 -10.81 -7.56
CA GLU A 19 -7.93 -10.64 -8.49
C GLU A 19 -8.02 -11.59 -9.69
N THR A 20 -8.37 -12.86 -9.44
CA THR A 20 -8.56 -13.87 -10.48
C THR A 20 -9.68 -13.47 -11.45
N LYS A 21 -10.83 -13.04 -10.92
CA LYS A 21 -11.98 -12.61 -11.75
C LYS A 21 -11.69 -11.33 -12.53
N LEU A 22 -10.96 -10.38 -11.93
CA LEU A 22 -10.50 -9.17 -12.62
C LEU A 22 -9.55 -9.50 -13.77
N MET A 23 -8.64 -10.45 -13.56
CA MET A 23 -7.73 -10.94 -14.60
C MET A 23 -8.50 -11.55 -15.76
N LEU A 24 -9.43 -12.48 -15.49
CA LEU A 24 -10.28 -13.10 -16.51
C LEU A 24 -11.12 -12.06 -17.29
N TRP A 25 -11.69 -11.08 -16.59
CA TRP A 25 -12.43 -9.98 -17.23
C TRP A 25 -11.53 -9.16 -18.16
N SER A 26 -10.29 -8.87 -17.72
CA SER A 26 -9.32 -8.10 -18.52
C SER A 26 -8.88 -8.86 -19.77
N GLU A 27 -8.64 -10.17 -19.66
CA GLU A 27 -8.28 -11.06 -20.77
C GLU A 27 -9.42 -11.16 -21.79
N PHE A 28 -10.65 -11.38 -21.31
CA PHE A 28 -11.83 -11.47 -22.16
C PHE A 28 -12.08 -10.15 -22.92
N LYS A 29 -11.91 -9.01 -22.24
CA LYS A 29 -12.02 -7.68 -22.85
C LYS A 29 -10.92 -7.41 -23.89
N ASN A 30 -9.70 -7.88 -23.66
CA ASN A 30 -8.57 -7.73 -24.59
C ASN A 30 -8.72 -8.64 -25.82
N SER A 31 -9.26 -9.86 -25.65
CA SER A 31 -9.58 -10.77 -26.77
C SER A 31 -10.51 -10.10 -27.80
N LYS A 32 -11.53 -9.35 -27.33
CA LYS A 32 -12.40 -8.53 -28.19
C LYS A 32 -11.65 -7.49 -29.03
N LYS A 33 -10.59 -6.89 -28.49
CA LYS A 33 -9.79 -5.87 -29.21
C LYS A 33 -8.95 -6.52 -30.32
N ASN A 34 -8.39 -7.70 -30.07
CA ASN A 34 -7.59 -8.45 -31.05
C ASN A 34 -8.46 -9.04 -32.18
N ASP A 35 -9.68 -9.52 -31.89
CA ASP A 35 -10.59 -9.98 -32.96
C ASP A 35 -11.06 -8.83 -33.87
N LYS A 36 -11.25 -7.63 -33.31
CA LYS A 36 -11.58 -6.43 -34.10
C LYS A 36 -10.42 -5.96 -34.99
N SER A 37 -9.15 -6.13 -34.57
CA SER A 37 -8.00 -5.75 -35.41
C SER A 37 -7.76 -6.74 -36.56
N ILE A 38 -8.01 -8.04 -36.35
CA ILE A 38 -7.90 -9.08 -37.38
C ILE A 38 -9.00 -8.96 -38.46
N GLN A 39 -10.23 -8.59 -38.08
CA GLN A 39 -11.31 -8.37 -39.06
C GLN A 39 -11.09 -7.13 -39.94
N ASN A 40 -10.42 -6.09 -39.43
CA ASN A 40 -10.10 -4.89 -40.22
C ASN A 40 -8.99 -5.12 -41.25
N HIS A 41 -8.05 -6.05 -41.01
CA HIS A 41 -7.02 -6.39 -41.99
C HIS A 41 -7.54 -7.26 -43.15
N LYS A 42 -8.61 -8.04 -42.98
CA LYS A 42 -9.18 -8.88 -44.05
C LYS A 42 -10.06 -8.12 -45.06
N LYS A 43 -10.40 -6.84 -44.81
CA LYS A 43 -11.26 -6.03 -45.71
C LYS A 43 -10.51 -5.10 -46.68
N SER A 44 -9.17 -5.04 -46.65
CA SER A 44 -8.41 -4.08 -47.51
C SER A 44 -7.59 -4.69 -48.66
N ASN A 45 -7.59 -6.01 -48.87
CA ASN A 45 -6.84 -6.64 -49.97
C ASN A 45 -7.77 -7.16 -51.08
N SER A 46 -8.29 -6.26 -51.92
CA SER A 46 -8.75 -6.62 -53.26
C SER A 46 -8.88 -5.42 -54.21
N LYS A 47 -7.88 -4.53 -54.27
CA LYS A 47 -7.68 -3.68 -55.45
C LYS A 47 -6.19 -3.44 -55.73
N SER A 48 -5.77 -3.90 -56.91
CA SER A 48 -4.79 -3.31 -57.84
C SER A 48 -3.68 -4.27 -58.29
N ALA A 49 -3.71 -4.61 -59.58
CA ALA A 49 -2.53 -4.66 -60.44
C ALA A 49 -2.99 -4.70 -61.90
N LEU A 50 -2.75 -3.60 -62.62
CA LEU A 50 -2.81 -3.52 -64.07
C LEU A 50 -1.61 -4.27 -64.68
N SER A 51 -1.80 -4.95 -65.81
CA SER A 51 -0.81 -4.91 -66.89
C SER A 51 -1.46 -5.04 -68.28
N ARG A 52 -0.92 -4.24 -69.20
CA ARG A 52 -1.18 -4.15 -70.65
C ARG A 52 -0.59 -5.42 -71.33
N LYS A 53 -1.00 -5.96 -72.49
CA LYS A 53 -1.26 -5.35 -73.82
C LYS A 53 -1.66 -6.49 -74.81
N SER A 54 -2.42 -6.12 -75.87
CA SER A 54 -2.30 -6.59 -77.27
C SER A 54 -2.79 -7.98 -77.74
N SER A 55 -3.96 -8.03 -78.40
CA SER A 55 -4.16 -8.22 -79.86
C SER A 55 -5.35 -9.12 -80.29
N MET A 56 -5.99 -8.64 -81.35
CA MET A 56 -7.06 -9.11 -82.26
C MET A 56 -7.45 -10.61 -82.26
N ASN A 57 -8.76 -10.95 -82.25
CA ASN A 57 -9.59 -11.12 -83.46
C ASN A 57 -11.04 -11.61 -83.16
N PHE A 58 -11.95 -11.22 -84.07
CA PHE A 58 -13.30 -11.67 -84.46
C PHE A 58 -14.06 -12.80 -83.71
N GLY A 59 -15.37 -12.58 -83.51
CA GLY A 59 -16.38 -13.63 -83.75
C GLY A 59 -17.58 -13.74 -82.79
N ARG A 60 -18.72 -13.17 -83.21
CA ARG A 60 -20.13 -13.66 -83.12
C ARG A 60 -20.72 -14.23 -81.80
N LYS A 61 -21.83 -13.58 -81.42
CA LYS A 61 -23.20 -14.07 -81.06
C LYS A 61 -23.47 -14.89 -79.76
N SER A 62 -24.54 -14.41 -79.11
CA SER A 62 -25.69 -15.08 -78.47
C SER A 62 -25.67 -15.53 -77.00
N SER A 63 -26.83 -15.21 -76.39
CA SER A 63 -27.63 -15.93 -75.37
C SER A 63 -27.19 -15.92 -73.91
N SER A 64 -27.94 -15.10 -73.15
CA SER A 64 -28.73 -15.44 -71.95
C SER A 64 -28.23 -16.53 -71.00
N HIS A 65 -28.04 -16.19 -69.72
CA HIS A 65 -28.57 -16.99 -68.61
C HIS A 65 -28.70 -16.17 -67.30
N SER A 66 -29.94 -16.13 -66.81
CA SER A 66 -30.42 -16.14 -65.42
C SER A 66 -29.57 -15.50 -64.31
N SER A 67 -30.05 -14.37 -63.82
CA SER A 67 -29.80 -13.85 -62.49
C SER A 67 -30.60 -14.62 -61.43
N THR A 68 -29.93 -15.41 -60.60
CA THR A 68 -30.45 -15.83 -59.28
C THR A 68 -29.85 -14.92 -58.21
N PRO A 69 -30.66 -14.27 -57.35
CA PRO A 69 -30.11 -13.48 -56.27
C PRO A 69 -29.66 -14.41 -55.14
N ALA A 70 -28.37 -14.35 -54.81
CA ALA A 70 -27.83 -14.90 -53.58
C ALA A 70 -28.49 -14.22 -52.37
N LYS A 71 -29.22 -15.00 -51.58
CA LYS A 71 -29.62 -14.65 -50.21
C LYS A 71 -28.93 -15.60 -49.24
N THR A 72 -28.73 -15.07 -48.03
CA THR A 72 -28.31 -15.70 -46.76
C THR A 72 -26.82 -15.96 -46.52
N SER A 73 -26.13 -14.90 -46.08
CA SER A 73 -24.90 -15.03 -45.28
C SER A 73 -24.68 -13.79 -44.38
N GLY A 74 -25.75 -13.35 -43.68
CA GLY A 74 -25.70 -12.20 -42.75
C GLY A 74 -26.01 -12.52 -41.28
N GLU A 75 -26.58 -13.69 -40.97
CA GLU A 75 -27.16 -13.95 -39.62
C GLU A 75 -26.16 -14.52 -38.60
N ASN A 76 -25.00 -15.04 -39.04
CA ASN A 76 -24.04 -15.66 -38.13
C ASN A 76 -23.17 -14.64 -37.36
N SER A 77 -22.93 -13.44 -37.91
CA SER A 77 -22.11 -12.42 -37.24
C SER A 77 -22.86 -11.70 -36.11
N SER A 78 -24.17 -11.46 -36.25
CA SER A 78 -24.99 -10.84 -35.20
C SER A 78 -25.18 -11.77 -34.00
N ARG A 79 -25.35 -13.07 -34.25
CA ARG A 79 -25.50 -14.08 -33.18
C ARG A 79 -24.22 -14.27 -32.35
N SER A 80 -23.04 -14.19 -32.98
CA SER A 80 -21.74 -14.25 -32.29
C SER A 80 -21.49 -13.02 -31.42
N LEU A 81 -21.80 -11.82 -31.90
CA LEU A 81 -21.66 -10.57 -31.13
C LEU A 81 -22.61 -10.53 -29.92
N ASN A 82 -23.86 -10.98 -30.10
CA ASN A 82 -24.83 -11.05 -29.01
C ASN A 82 -24.40 -12.04 -27.91
N ASN A 83 -23.80 -13.18 -28.30
CA ASN A 83 -23.31 -14.17 -27.34
C ASN A 83 -22.12 -13.63 -26.53
N PHE A 84 -21.19 -12.92 -27.18
CA PHE A 84 -20.06 -12.29 -26.53
C PHE A 84 -20.48 -11.18 -25.56
N GLU A 85 -21.44 -10.33 -25.93
CA GLU A 85 -21.95 -9.28 -25.05
C GLU A 85 -22.69 -9.87 -23.84
N SER A 86 -23.38 -10.98 -24.02
CA SER A 86 -24.04 -11.71 -22.93
C SER A 86 -23.01 -12.31 -21.97
N GLN A 87 -21.94 -12.92 -22.49
CA GLN A 87 -20.83 -13.44 -21.68
C GLN A 87 -20.07 -12.34 -20.93
N LEU A 88 -19.82 -11.19 -21.56
CA LEU A 88 -19.21 -10.03 -20.89
C LEU A 88 -20.02 -9.58 -19.67
N LYS A 89 -21.35 -9.50 -19.81
CA LYS A 89 -22.24 -9.10 -18.72
C LYS A 89 -22.22 -10.11 -17.57
N ILE A 90 -22.09 -11.40 -17.87
CA ILE A 90 -21.96 -12.45 -16.85
C ILE A 90 -20.66 -12.26 -16.07
N ILE A 91 -19.52 -12.10 -16.75
CA ILE A 91 -18.22 -11.91 -16.10
C ILE A 91 -18.19 -10.61 -15.29
N GLU A 92 -18.79 -9.53 -15.81
CA GLU A 92 -18.91 -8.25 -15.10
C GLU A 92 -19.75 -8.39 -13.82
N ASN A 93 -20.85 -9.15 -13.87
CA ASN A 93 -21.65 -9.46 -12.67
C ASN A 93 -20.84 -10.29 -11.67
N GLU A 94 -20.06 -11.28 -12.12
CA GLU A 94 -19.21 -12.09 -11.24
C GLU A 94 -18.11 -11.26 -10.56
N VAL A 95 -17.46 -10.35 -11.29
CA VAL A 95 -16.50 -9.39 -10.73
C VAL A 95 -17.17 -8.49 -9.69
N SER A 96 -18.38 -7.97 -9.99
CA SER A 96 -19.14 -7.15 -9.05
C SER A 96 -19.46 -7.89 -7.75
N LEU A 97 -19.93 -9.15 -7.86
CA LEU A 97 -20.20 -9.99 -6.70
C LEU A 97 -18.93 -10.30 -5.88
N ALA A 98 -17.81 -10.58 -6.55
CA ALA A 98 -16.53 -10.79 -5.89
C ALA A 98 -16.04 -9.52 -5.17
N GLN A 99 -16.22 -8.35 -5.79
CA GLN A 99 -15.86 -7.05 -5.22
C GLN A 99 -16.66 -6.77 -3.94
N ILE A 100 -17.97 -7.02 -3.97
CA ILE A 100 -18.85 -6.87 -2.79
C ILE A 100 -18.40 -7.81 -1.68
N THR A 101 -18.12 -9.07 -2.02
CA THR A 101 -17.71 -10.11 -1.06
C THR A 101 -16.38 -9.76 -0.39
N TYR A 102 -15.37 -9.38 -1.18
CA TYR A 102 -14.08 -8.90 -0.66
C TYR A 102 -14.25 -7.67 0.23
N THR A 103 -15.03 -6.68 -0.21
CA THR A 103 -15.28 -5.46 0.57
C THR A 103 -15.94 -5.77 1.91
N GLN A 104 -16.88 -6.73 1.94
CA GLN A 104 -17.53 -7.15 3.17
C GLN A 104 -16.55 -7.86 4.12
N ALA A 105 -15.72 -8.77 3.59
CA ALA A 105 -14.70 -9.46 4.38
C ALA A 105 -13.65 -8.48 4.93
N ASP A 106 -13.19 -7.52 4.12
CA ASP A 106 -12.23 -6.49 4.54
C ASP A 106 -12.80 -5.61 5.66
N ARG A 107 -14.05 -5.15 5.54
CA ARG A 107 -14.73 -4.39 6.61
C ARG A 107 -14.84 -5.19 7.90
N GLN A 108 -15.23 -6.46 7.82
CA GLN A 108 -15.36 -7.33 9.00
C GLN A 108 -14.00 -7.54 9.68
N PHE A 109 -12.93 -7.75 8.91
CA PHE A 109 -11.58 -7.85 9.43
C PHE A 109 -11.14 -6.55 10.09
N THR A 110 -11.36 -5.42 9.43
CA THR A 110 -10.94 -4.09 9.87
C THR A 110 -11.63 -3.67 11.18
N ILE A 111 -12.93 -3.95 11.32
CA ILE A 111 -13.66 -3.70 12.58
C ILE A 111 -13.15 -4.63 13.69
N SER A 112 -12.80 -5.87 13.35
CA SER A 112 -12.32 -6.83 14.36
C SER A 112 -10.94 -6.45 14.88
N THR A 113 -10.05 -6.00 14.00
CA THR A 113 -8.73 -5.48 14.39
C THR A 113 -8.85 -4.19 15.18
N TYR A 114 -9.77 -3.29 14.81
CA TYR A 114 -10.08 -2.09 15.61
C TYR A 114 -10.42 -2.43 17.06
N ILE A 115 -11.35 -3.37 17.26
CA ILE A 115 -11.76 -3.81 18.60
C ILE A 115 -10.58 -4.46 19.33
N LEU A 116 -9.83 -5.32 18.64
CA LEU A 116 -8.65 -5.98 19.21
C LEU A 116 -7.63 -4.96 19.73
N TRP A 117 -7.26 -3.95 18.93
CA TRP A 117 -6.29 -2.92 19.34
C TRP A 117 -6.79 -2.09 20.52
N ARG A 118 -8.08 -1.75 20.55
CA ARG A 118 -8.68 -1.02 21.68
C ARG A 118 -8.63 -1.84 22.97
N VAL A 119 -8.98 -3.13 22.91
CA VAL A 119 -8.94 -4.02 24.07
C VAL A 119 -7.50 -4.26 24.51
N LEU A 120 -6.58 -4.53 23.57
CA LEU A 120 -5.18 -4.80 23.89
C LEU A 120 -4.50 -3.58 24.51
N LYS A 121 -4.81 -2.37 24.02
CA LYS A 121 -4.35 -1.12 24.62
C LYS A 121 -4.80 -1.00 26.07
N GLU A 122 -6.08 -1.26 26.33
CA GLU A 122 -6.62 -1.19 27.69
C GLU A 122 -5.98 -2.23 28.61
N VAL A 123 -5.79 -3.47 28.12
CA VAL A 123 -5.09 -4.52 28.85
C VAL A 123 -3.65 -4.10 29.17
N VAL A 124 -2.92 -3.55 28.22
CA VAL A 124 -1.54 -3.07 28.44
C VAL A 124 -1.50 -1.95 29.47
N ILE A 125 -2.45 -1.01 29.45
CA ILE A 125 -2.51 0.09 30.42
C ILE A 125 -2.79 -0.46 31.83
N GLN A 126 -3.78 -1.35 31.98
CA GLN A 126 -4.21 -1.85 33.28
C GLN A 126 -3.25 -2.90 33.89
N THR A 127 -2.41 -3.53 33.06
CA THR A 127 -1.50 -4.57 33.51
C THR A 127 -0.30 -3.95 34.24
N PRO A 128 0.02 -4.37 35.48
CA PRO A 128 1.22 -3.92 36.18
C PRO A 128 2.51 -4.31 35.44
N THR A 129 3.51 -3.44 35.47
CA THR A 129 4.79 -3.54 34.74
C THR A 129 5.60 -4.82 35.02
N ALA A 130 5.29 -5.54 36.10
CA ALA A 130 6.15 -6.58 36.65
C ALA A 130 6.08 -7.97 35.97
N THR A 131 5.19 -8.24 35.01
CA THR A 131 5.03 -9.65 34.55
C THR A 131 4.74 -9.83 33.06
N LEU A 132 3.89 -9.01 32.45
CA LEU A 132 3.27 -9.41 31.18
C LEU A 132 4.04 -9.00 29.92
N VAL A 133 4.76 -7.86 29.94
CA VAL A 133 5.35 -7.29 28.70
C VAL A 133 6.74 -7.87 28.39
N LYS A 134 7.57 -8.08 29.42
CA LYS A 134 8.94 -8.59 29.24
C LYS A 134 8.99 -10.09 28.89
N GLU A 135 8.02 -10.87 29.34
CA GLU A 135 8.00 -12.34 29.14
C GLU A 135 7.35 -12.79 27.83
N THR A 136 6.52 -11.95 27.19
CA THR A 136 5.65 -12.40 26.10
C THR A 136 6.13 -12.06 24.69
N GLY A 137 7.17 -11.24 24.54
CA GLY A 137 7.61 -10.76 23.21
C GLY A 137 6.53 -9.96 22.47
N LEU A 138 5.51 -9.47 23.18
CA LEU A 138 4.35 -8.79 22.59
C LEU A 138 4.75 -7.53 21.81
N GLU A 139 5.75 -6.80 22.30
CA GLU A 139 6.32 -5.62 21.63
C GLU A 139 6.84 -5.96 20.23
N GLU A 140 7.52 -7.11 20.09
CA GLU A 140 8.01 -7.59 18.79
C GLU A 140 6.88 -7.88 17.83
N ILE A 141 5.88 -8.61 18.31
CA ILE A 141 4.74 -9.02 17.51
C ILE A 141 3.99 -7.75 17.04
N MET A 142 3.70 -6.82 17.95
CA MET A 142 3.00 -5.57 17.61
C MET A 142 3.81 -4.69 16.68
N TYR A 143 5.12 -4.59 16.89
CA TYR A 143 6.03 -3.85 16.00
C TYR A 143 6.05 -4.46 14.59
N ASN A 144 6.16 -5.78 14.48
CA ASN A 144 6.11 -6.48 13.20
C ASN A 144 4.77 -6.29 12.48
N TYR A 145 3.65 -6.27 13.23
CA TYR A 145 2.36 -5.92 12.65
C TYR A 145 2.36 -4.47 12.13
N LEU A 146 2.85 -3.51 12.91
CA LEU A 146 2.89 -2.09 12.51
C LEU A 146 3.70 -1.90 11.22
N ARG A 147 4.90 -2.48 11.19
CA ARG A 147 5.88 -2.37 10.11
C ARG A 147 5.38 -2.93 8.78
N ASN A 148 4.57 -4.00 8.83
CA ASN A 148 4.13 -4.72 7.65
C ASN A 148 2.78 -4.22 7.09
N ILE A 149 2.16 -3.21 7.70
CA ILE A 149 0.94 -2.60 7.16
C ILE A 149 1.28 -1.82 5.89
N ASP A 150 0.49 -2.05 4.84
CA ASP A 150 0.61 -1.34 3.57
C ASP A 150 0.21 0.16 3.73
N PRO A 151 1.11 1.11 3.43
CA PRO A 151 0.83 2.54 3.46
C PRO A 151 -0.33 2.95 2.57
N TYR A 152 -0.52 2.26 1.44
CA TYR A 152 -1.62 2.58 0.54
C TYR A 152 -2.99 2.38 1.22
N LEU A 153 -3.16 1.30 2.00
CA LEU A 153 -4.39 1.05 2.75
C LEU A 153 -4.63 2.12 3.81
N VAL A 154 -3.57 2.55 4.49
CA VAL A 154 -3.61 3.60 5.51
C VAL A 154 -4.07 4.93 4.91
N THR A 155 -3.56 5.31 3.74
CA THR A 155 -3.92 6.57 3.08
C THR A 155 -5.29 6.52 2.41
N GLN A 156 -5.72 5.35 1.89
CA GLN A 156 -6.96 5.22 1.14
C GLN A 156 -8.22 5.31 2.02
N SER A 157 -8.14 4.90 3.29
CA SER A 157 -9.31 4.74 4.15
C SER A 157 -9.10 5.23 5.57
N SER A 158 -10.02 6.05 6.06
CA SER A 158 -10.01 6.58 7.43
C SER A 158 -10.02 5.49 8.50
N ILE A 159 -10.70 4.36 8.27
CA ILE A 159 -10.74 3.27 9.25
C ILE A 159 -9.40 2.52 9.32
N HIS A 160 -8.71 2.34 8.19
CA HIS A 160 -7.37 1.73 8.15
C HIS A 160 -6.35 2.65 8.82
N SER A 161 -6.42 3.97 8.56
CA SER A 161 -5.61 4.97 9.26
C SER A 161 -5.87 4.97 10.77
N THR A 162 -7.12 4.86 11.20
CA THR A 162 -7.48 4.81 12.62
C THR A 162 -6.93 3.53 13.28
N ASN A 163 -7.02 2.39 12.61
CA ASN A 163 -6.44 1.13 13.09
C ASN A 163 -4.92 1.20 13.22
N TRP A 164 -4.26 1.77 12.22
CA TRP A 164 -2.82 1.96 12.26
C TRP A 164 -2.42 2.90 13.41
N ASN A 165 -3.13 4.02 13.60
CA ASN A 165 -2.91 4.93 14.73
C ASN A 165 -3.09 4.24 16.07
N LEU A 166 -4.11 3.38 16.23
CA LEU A 166 -4.33 2.62 17.47
C LEU A 166 -3.19 1.63 17.76
N LEU A 167 -2.65 0.99 16.73
CA LEU A 167 -1.51 0.08 16.87
C LEU A 167 -0.22 0.85 17.23
N ALA A 168 0.00 2.01 16.62
CA ALA A 168 1.12 2.88 16.96
C ALA A 168 1.01 3.44 18.39
N ASP A 169 -0.19 3.86 18.80
CA ASP A 169 -0.49 4.31 20.17
C ASP A 169 -0.34 3.17 21.20
N LEU A 170 -0.73 1.94 20.85
CA LEU A 170 -0.47 0.75 21.67
C LEU A 170 1.04 0.55 21.90
N LEU A 171 1.86 0.63 20.86
CA LEU A 171 3.33 0.57 20.99
C LEU A 171 3.86 1.74 21.84
N GLY A 172 3.27 2.93 21.70
CA GLY A 172 3.52 4.05 22.60
C GLY A 172 3.29 3.69 24.07
N LYS A 173 2.15 3.09 24.40
CA LYS A 173 1.84 2.61 25.76
C LYS A 173 2.77 1.49 26.24
N MET A 174 3.28 0.65 25.36
CA MET A 174 4.32 -0.33 25.70
C MET A 174 5.66 0.35 26.00
N SER A 175 6.03 1.38 25.21
CA SER A 175 7.29 2.13 25.39
C SER A 175 7.39 2.87 26.72
N GLU A 176 6.26 3.22 27.35
CA GLU A 176 6.25 3.81 28.70
C GLU A 176 6.89 2.89 29.75
N LYS A 177 6.82 1.57 29.52
CA LYS A 177 7.32 0.52 30.43
C LYS A 177 8.71 0.05 30.04
N ASN A 178 8.95 -0.21 28.76
CA ASN A 178 10.24 -0.64 28.21
C ASN A 178 10.59 0.23 26.99
N PHE A 179 11.13 1.42 27.24
CA PHE A 179 11.39 2.38 26.18
C PHE A 179 12.40 1.83 25.16
N LEU A 180 13.56 1.35 25.63
CA LEU A 180 14.62 0.80 24.79
C LEU A 180 14.14 -0.33 23.87
N SER A 181 13.42 -1.31 24.41
CA SER A 181 12.97 -2.48 23.63
C SER A 181 12.06 -2.09 22.44
N VAL A 182 11.24 -1.05 22.60
CA VAL A 182 10.39 -0.55 21.51
C VAL A 182 11.16 0.39 20.60
N SER A 183 11.93 1.33 21.15
CA SER A 183 12.63 2.36 20.37
C SER A 183 13.76 1.77 19.52
N ASP A 184 14.52 0.81 20.05
CA ASP A 184 15.61 0.13 19.32
C ASP A 184 15.11 -0.59 18.06
N ARG A 185 13.86 -1.10 18.06
CA ARG A 185 13.26 -1.72 16.87
C ARG A 185 13.07 -0.73 15.75
N PHE A 186 12.59 0.47 16.07
CA PHE A 186 12.50 1.56 15.10
C PHE A 186 13.88 1.95 14.59
N ILE A 187 14.86 2.15 15.50
CA ILE A 187 16.22 2.50 15.12
C ILE A 187 16.84 1.46 14.19
N ALA A 188 16.71 0.16 14.51
CA ALA A 188 17.25 -0.93 13.69
C ALA A 188 16.66 -0.98 12.27
N ASP A 189 15.42 -0.54 12.07
CA ASP A 189 14.86 -0.40 10.71
C ASP A 189 15.31 0.89 10.03
N LEU A 190 15.48 2.00 10.75
CA LEU A 190 16.00 3.26 10.19
C LEU A 190 17.45 3.15 9.74
N GLU A 191 18.27 2.34 10.42
CA GLU A 191 19.65 2.05 10.04
C GLU A 191 19.80 1.47 8.64
N LYS A 192 18.75 0.82 8.12
CA LYS A 192 18.73 0.25 6.76
C LYS A 192 18.60 1.32 5.68
N TYR A 193 18.15 2.53 6.04
CA TYR A 193 17.85 3.62 5.10
C TYR A 193 18.43 4.98 5.59
N PRO A 194 19.75 5.09 5.82
CA PRO A 194 20.34 6.23 6.50
C PRO A 194 20.21 7.57 5.74
N THR A 195 20.06 7.54 4.41
CA THR A 195 19.87 8.74 3.56
C THR A 195 18.39 9.06 3.32
N GLY A 196 17.47 8.22 3.80
CA GLY A 196 16.03 8.36 3.53
C GLY A 196 15.61 7.88 2.14
N PHE A 197 16.52 7.38 1.31
CA PHE A 197 16.17 6.77 0.03
C PHE A 197 15.96 5.27 0.18
N THR A 198 14.85 4.79 -0.36
CA THR A 198 14.59 3.37 -0.49
C THR A 198 14.97 2.88 -1.90
N ASN A 199 15.50 1.65 -1.98
CA ASN A 199 15.82 1.04 -3.27
C ASN A 199 14.52 0.65 -3.98
N LYS A 200 14.32 1.12 -5.22
CA LYS A 200 13.12 0.78 -6.04
C LYS A 200 12.91 -0.73 -6.28
N ALA A 201 13.94 -1.54 -6.06
CA ALA A 201 13.88 -3.00 -6.19
C ALA A 201 13.42 -3.72 -4.91
N SER A 202 13.31 -3.02 -3.78
CA SER A 202 12.77 -3.59 -2.54
C SER A 202 11.25 -3.37 -2.47
N ASN A 203 10.54 -4.28 -1.81
CA ASN A 203 9.12 -4.10 -1.49
C ASN A 203 8.87 -2.99 -0.45
N PHE A 204 9.91 -2.28 -0.02
CA PHE A 204 9.87 -1.26 1.02
C PHE A 204 10.22 0.09 0.38
N ASN A 205 9.20 0.88 0.04
CA ASN A 205 9.35 2.17 -0.63
C ASN A 205 9.36 3.35 0.37
N ASP A 206 9.52 4.57 -0.15
CA ASP A 206 9.54 5.79 0.67
C ASP A 206 8.25 5.99 1.49
N SER A 207 7.10 5.51 1.02
CA SER A 207 5.84 5.56 1.78
C SER A 207 5.86 4.64 2.99
N TYR A 208 6.48 3.46 2.89
CA TYR A 208 6.68 2.57 4.05
C TYR A 208 7.62 3.20 5.07
N LEU A 209 8.72 3.82 4.61
CA LEU A 209 9.65 4.50 5.51
C LEU A 209 8.99 5.71 6.20
N SER A 210 8.26 6.53 5.45
CA SER A 210 7.50 7.66 5.98
C SER A 210 6.49 7.21 7.04
N LEU A 211 5.72 6.16 6.75
CA LEU A 211 4.75 5.60 7.69
C LEU A 211 5.42 5.06 8.94
N LEU A 212 6.53 4.33 8.79
CA LEU A 212 7.32 3.82 9.91
C LEU A 212 7.80 4.95 10.82
N ILE A 213 8.37 6.02 10.24
CA ILE A 213 8.84 7.19 10.98
C ILE A 213 7.68 7.80 11.77
N HIS A 214 6.53 8.01 11.13
CA HIS A 214 5.33 8.51 11.79
C HIS A 214 4.87 7.62 12.95
N GLY A 215 5.17 6.32 12.95
CA GLY A 215 4.84 5.42 14.05
C GLY A 215 5.52 5.82 15.36
N MET A 216 6.73 6.40 15.30
CA MET A 216 7.49 6.80 16.48
C MET A 216 6.87 7.95 17.26
N ARG A 217 5.95 8.73 16.68
CA ARG A 217 5.36 9.91 17.35
C ARG A 217 4.57 9.58 18.62
N TYR A 218 4.20 8.31 18.80
CA TYR A 218 3.46 7.83 19.97
C TYR A 218 4.37 7.35 21.11
N LEU A 219 5.68 7.24 20.89
CA LEU A 219 6.63 6.81 21.91
C LEU A 219 6.60 7.76 23.10
N GLN A 220 6.57 7.18 24.30
CA GLN A 220 6.44 7.92 25.55
C GLN A 220 7.84 8.18 26.12
N MET A 221 8.35 9.38 25.90
CA MET A 221 9.58 9.83 26.58
C MET A 221 9.24 10.22 28.02
N SER A 222 10.07 9.81 28.97
CA SER A 222 9.83 10.01 30.40
C SER A 222 11.10 10.45 31.10
N ASN A 223 10.94 11.30 32.12
CA ASN A 223 11.99 11.73 33.01
C ASN A 223 11.70 11.42 34.48
N SER A 224 10.98 10.33 34.74
CA SER A 224 10.72 9.90 36.13
C SER A 224 11.99 9.51 36.89
N SER A 225 13.03 9.13 36.16
CA SER A 225 14.37 8.84 36.67
C SER A 225 15.41 9.29 35.65
N LEU A 226 16.63 9.56 36.12
CA LEU A 226 17.74 9.96 35.25
C LEU A 226 18.04 8.90 34.18
N GLU A 227 17.98 7.61 34.53
CA GLU A 227 18.18 6.50 33.58
C GLU A 227 17.19 6.58 32.40
N LYS A 228 15.89 6.76 32.68
CA LYS A 228 14.88 6.90 31.61
C LYS A 228 15.10 8.15 30.77
N PHE A 229 15.53 9.25 31.38
CA PHE A 229 15.86 10.46 30.66
C PHE A 229 17.06 10.23 29.71
N GLU A 230 18.11 9.56 30.19
CA GLU A 230 19.30 9.21 29.40
C GLU A 230 18.93 8.32 28.20
N GLU A 231 18.10 7.30 28.40
CA GLU A 231 17.56 6.45 27.32
C GLU A 231 16.83 7.28 26.25
N CYS A 232 16.00 8.24 26.68
CA CYS A 232 15.30 9.14 25.76
C CYS A 232 16.26 10.08 25.01
N ALA A 233 17.28 10.59 25.69
CA ALA A 233 18.29 11.46 25.10
C ALA A 233 19.14 10.71 24.06
N ASP A 234 19.53 9.47 24.34
CA ASP A 234 20.28 8.62 23.41
C ASP A 234 19.46 8.23 22.19
N PHE A 235 18.17 7.90 22.39
CA PHE A 235 17.24 7.70 21.28
C PHE A 235 17.11 8.96 20.41
N LEU A 236 16.88 10.12 21.02
CA LEU A 236 16.75 11.38 20.29
C LEU A 236 18.04 11.75 19.56
N LYS A 237 19.20 11.48 20.16
CA LYS A 237 20.52 11.67 19.51
C LYS A 237 20.66 10.76 18.29
N SER A 238 20.24 9.50 18.38
CA SER A 238 20.25 8.57 17.26
C SER A 238 19.30 9.02 16.15
N LEU A 239 18.08 9.42 16.51
CA LEU A 239 17.10 9.97 15.58
C LEU A 239 17.61 11.23 14.87
N ALA A 240 18.26 12.13 15.61
CA ALA A 240 18.88 13.33 15.08
C ALA A 240 20.00 13.02 14.07
N LYS A 241 20.76 11.92 14.25
CA LYS A 241 21.79 11.49 13.28
C LYS A 241 21.17 11.08 11.95
N PHE A 242 20.08 10.31 11.99
CA PHE A 242 19.35 9.92 10.77
C PHE A 242 18.71 11.13 10.10
N PHE A 243 18.07 12.00 10.88
CA PHE A 243 17.51 13.26 10.37
C PHE A 243 18.58 14.13 9.68
N PHE A 244 19.77 14.25 10.27
CA PHE A 244 20.86 15.02 9.68
C PHE A 244 21.37 14.42 8.36
N LYS A 245 21.43 13.08 8.26
CA LYS A 245 21.85 12.36 7.06
C LYS A 245 20.76 12.25 5.98
N CYS A 246 19.50 12.48 6.32
CA CYS A 246 18.39 12.38 5.38
C CYS A 246 18.52 13.41 4.25
N GLU A 247 18.37 12.95 3.02
CA GLU A 247 18.42 13.73 1.78
C GLU A 247 17.09 13.72 1.03
N ASN A 248 16.17 12.83 1.41
CA ASN A 248 14.83 12.74 0.82
C ASN A 248 13.86 13.72 1.51
N ASP A 249 13.35 14.71 0.76
CA ASP A 249 12.48 15.76 1.30
C ASP A 249 11.21 15.22 1.96
N VAL A 250 10.58 14.19 1.39
CA VAL A 250 9.35 13.60 1.94
C VAL A 250 9.62 12.96 3.30
N ILE A 251 10.74 12.26 3.41
CA ILE A 251 11.17 11.61 4.66
C ILE A 251 11.64 12.65 5.68
N LEU A 252 12.28 13.72 5.22
CA LEU A 252 12.71 14.83 6.06
C LEU A 252 11.51 15.52 6.72
N ILE A 253 10.42 15.75 6.00
CA ILE A 253 9.16 16.28 6.56
C ILE A 253 8.61 15.32 7.63
N ALA A 254 8.59 14.01 7.35
CA ALA A 254 8.13 13.02 8.32
C ALA A 254 8.97 13.04 9.62
N TYR A 255 10.29 13.15 9.51
CA TYR A 255 11.16 13.32 10.68
C TYR A 255 10.87 14.62 11.44
N CYS A 256 10.71 15.75 10.75
CA CYS A 256 10.36 17.02 11.37
C CYS A 256 9.07 16.92 12.20
N ASP A 257 8.02 16.34 11.61
CA ASP A 257 6.73 16.16 12.29
C ASP A 257 6.85 15.31 13.54
N VAL A 258 7.57 14.19 13.45
CA VAL A 258 7.74 13.25 14.56
C VAL A 258 8.61 13.83 15.66
N ILE A 259 9.75 14.43 15.31
CA ILE A 259 10.64 15.09 16.28
C ILE A 259 9.88 16.21 16.99
N ASN A 260 9.13 17.03 16.27
CA ASN A 260 8.33 18.09 16.88
C ASN A 260 7.30 17.51 17.85
N GLN A 261 6.57 16.45 17.48
CA GLN A 261 5.57 15.84 18.36
C GLN A 261 6.19 15.21 19.62
N LEU A 262 7.31 14.51 19.47
CA LEU A 262 8.08 13.94 20.58
C LEU A 262 8.58 15.03 21.53
N LEU A 263 9.18 16.10 20.99
CA LEU A 263 9.66 17.21 21.82
C LEU A 263 8.52 17.95 22.50
N LEU A 264 7.39 18.16 21.81
CA LEU A 264 6.21 18.82 22.39
C LEU A 264 5.62 18.01 23.54
N SER A 265 5.44 16.70 23.37
CA SER A 265 4.88 15.84 24.42
C SER A 265 5.77 15.76 25.66
N PHE A 266 7.09 15.94 25.48
CA PHE A 266 8.06 15.89 26.58
C PHE A 266 8.39 17.26 27.18
N SER A 267 8.22 18.36 26.43
CA SER A 267 8.61 19.72 26.84
C SER A 267 8.00 20.20 28.16
N GLY A 268 6.80 19.73 28.49
CA GLY A 268 6.11 20.10 29.73
C GLY A 268 6.69 19.46 31.00
N THR A 269 7.49 18.40 30.87
CA THR A 269 8.08 17.67 32.01
C THR A 269 9.57 17.94 32.19
N LEU A 270 10.24 18.47 31.16
CA LEU A 270 11.67 18.82 31.18
C LEU A 270 11.97 19.91 32.22
N THR A 271 12.92 19.62 33.12
CA THR A 271 13.41 20.58 34.13
C THR A 271 14.93 20.76 34.01
N ALA A 272 15.72 20.42 35.03
CA ALA A 272 17.17 20.62 35.04
C ALA A 272 17.94 19.64 34.12
N GLU A 273 17.29 18.59 33.64
CA GLU A 273 17.90 17.55 32.78
C GLU A 273 18.19 18.06 31.36
N VAL A 274 17.65 19.22 30.97
CA VAL A 274 17.90 19.85 29.67
C VAL A 274 19.38 20.14 29.45
N ASP A 275 20.15 20.32 30.54
CA ASP A 275 21.60 20.57 30.49
C ASP A 275 22.43 19.30 30.28
N HIS A 276 21.81 18.13 30.22
CA HIS A 276 22.49 16.87 29.96
C HIS A 276 23.18 16.91 28.57
N PRO A 277 24.48 16.56 28.46
CA PRO A 277 25.26 16.77 27.24
C PRO A 277 24.69 16.03 26.02
N THR A 278 24.20 14.80 26.20
CA THR A 278 23.57 14.02 25.12
C THR A 278 22.33 14.70 24.58
N TRP A 279 21.50 15.28 25.46
CA TRP A 279 20.29 15.99 25.08
C TRP A 279 20.63 17.25 24.29
N VAL A 280 21.56 18.06 24.83
CA VAL A 280 22.03 19.29 24.18
C VAL A 280 22.61 19.01 22.79
N ASP A 281 23.43 17.96 22.66
CA ASP A 281 24.00 17.54 21.37
C ASP A 281 22.91 17.17 20.35
N ALA A 282 21.91 16.39 20.79
CA ALA A 282 20.80 15.98 19.93
C ALA A 282 20.01 17.18 19.42
N ILE A 283 19.65 18.11 20.31
CA ILE A 283 18.91 19.34 19.96
C ILE A 283 19.73 20.23 19.02
N LYS A 284 21.04 20.41 19.29
CA LYS A 284 21.94 21.16 18.40
C LYS A 284 21.98 20.57 17.00
N MET A 285 22.07 19.24 16.88
CA MET A 285 22.11 18.56 15.58
C MET A 285 20.81 18.74 14.80
N ILE A 286 19.65 18.62 15.47
CA ILE A 286 18.34 18.86 14.86
C ILE A 286 18.24 20.31 14.37
N TYR A 287 18.64 21.28 15.20
CA TYR A 287 18.60 22.69 14.85
C TYR A 287 19.49 23.04 13.65
N ASN A 288 20.71 22.47 13.59
CA ASN A 288 21.67 22.74 12.52
C ASN A 288 21.18 22.26 11.15
N LYS A 289 20.51 21.10 11.07
CA LYS A 289 19.96 20.59 9.80
C LYS A 289 18.88 21.51 9.23
N LYS A 290 17.99 22.06 10.07
CA LYS A 290 16.94 23.01 9.67
C LYS A 290 17.51 24.28 9.03
N LYS A 291 18.68 24.73 9.50
CA LYS A 291 19.36 25.91 8.94
C LYS A 291 19.90 25.66 7.52
N CYS A 292 20.37 24.44 7.22
CA CYS A 292 20.82 24.08 5.89
C CYS A 292 19.68 23.92 4.87
N SER A 293 18.51 23.39 5.26
CA SER A 293 17.39 23.21 4.33
C SER A 293 16.69 24.53 3.97
N THR A 294 16.67 25.51 4.89
CA THR A 294 16.06 26.84 4.63
C THR A 294 16.92 27.72 3.71
N LEU A 295 18.20 27.39 3.52
CA LEU A 295 19.12 28.13 2.64
C LEU A 295 19.13 27.63 1.18
N ILE A 296 18.32 26.62 0.86
CA ILE A 296 18.20 26.02 -0.48
C ILE A 296 16.82 26.33 -1.12
N GLY A 297 15.94 27.04 -0.41
CA GLY A 297 14.65 27.53 -0.91
C GLY A 297 14.70 28.96 -1.41
#